data_AF-A0A2A5IY08-F1
#
_entry.id   AF-A0A2A5IY08-F1
#
_cell.length_a   1.000
_cell.length_b   1.000
_cell.length_c   1.000
_cell.angle_alpha   90.00
_cell.angle_beta   90.00
_cell.angle_gamma   90.00
#
_symmetry.space_group_name_H-M   'P 1'
#
loop_
_entity.id
_entity.type
_entity.pdbx_description
1 polymer ?
#
loop_
_entity_poly.entity_id
_entity_poly.type
_entity_poly.pdbx_seq_one_letter_code
_entity_poly.pdbx_strand_id
1 'polypeptide(L)'
;MFTVDHSKGDSFEPINPGEYEATVMHFEEKTAASGNKRLVVDYEIRSDVEQPCQGQKILYDNFTVTENAMWRFHQASKAAGFPNGMKFKDHIEWANAFLNKPVRLVVGEREHNGKKYPEVKAFKPSEASAPNADPVNISDDDIPF
;
A
#
# COMPACT_ATOMS: atom_id res chain seq x y z
N MET A 1 28.00 11.90 -17.76
CA MET A 1 28.49 10.52 -17.94
C MET A 1 28.07 9.74 -16.70
N PHE A 2 27.28 8.68 -16.86
CA PHE A 2 26.80 7.84 -15.75
C PHE A 2 27.74 6.64 -15.60
N THR A 3 28.16 6.36 -14.37
CA THR A 3 29.03 5.22 -14.03
C THR A 3 28.24 4.26 -13.16
N VAL A 4 28.10 3.02 -13.61
CA VAL A 4 27.45 1.96 -12.84
C VAL A 4 28.39 1.54 -11.70
N ASP A 5 27.93 1.67 -10.46
CA ASP A 5 28.63 1.24 -9.26
C ASP A 5 27.79 0.18 -8.54
N HIS A 6 28.17 -1.08 -8.70
CA HIS A 6 27.45 -2.21 -8.09
C HIS A 6 27.57 -2.23 -6.56
N SER A 7 28.54 -1.54 -5.97
CA SER A 7 28.64 -1.42 -4.51
C SER A 7 27.56 -0.53 -3.88
N LYS A 8 26.85 0.25 -4.72
CA LYS A 8 25.69 1.07 -4.34
C LYS A 8 24.35 0.40 -4.63
N GLY A 9 24.38 -0.79 -5.23
CA GLY A 9 23.19 -1.61 -5.47
C GLY A 9 23.03 -2.61 -4.34
N ASP A 10 22.64 -2.15 -3.15
CA ASP A 10 22.38 -3.06 -2.03
C ASP A 10 21.27 -4.04 -2.43
N SER A 11 21.49 -5.33 -2.16
CA SER A 11 20.44 -6.34 -2.25
C SER A 11 19.44 -6.09 -1.12
N PHE A 12 18.19 -5.82 -1.46
CA PHE A 12 17.13 -5.73 -0.47
C PHE A 12 16.98 -7.06 0.28
N GLU A 13 16.96 -6.99 1.60
CA GLU A 13 16.59 -8.14 2.42
C GLU A 13 15.13 -8.56 2.12
N PRO A 14 14.81 -9.86 2.11
CA PRO A 14 13.44 -10.32 1.98
C PRO A 14 12.54 -9.70 3.06
N ILE A 15 11.32 -9.31 2.66
CA ILE A 15 10.30 -8.85 3.61
C ILE A 15 9.81 -10.06 4.43
N ASN A 16 10.30 -10.15 5.67
CA ASN A 16 9.93 -11.20 6.61
C ASN A 16 8.52 -10.98 7.20
N PRO A 17 7.89 -12.00 7.79
CA PRO A 17 6.65 -11.80 8.55
C PRO A 17 6.83 -10.78 9.68
N GLY A 18 5.88 -9.85 9.81
CA GLY A 18 5.97 -8.76 10.77
C GLY A 18 4.92 -7.68 10.56
N GLU A 19 5.08 -6.55 11.25
CA GLU A 19 4.24 -5.38 11.08
C GLU A 19 5.04 -4.24 10.46
N TYR A 20 4.47 -3.59 9.44
CA TYR A 20 5.15 -2.57 8.66
C TYR A 20 4.25 -1.35 8.49
N GLU A 21 4.79 -0.17 8.75
CA GLU A 21 4.17 1.11 8.39
C GLU A 21 4.31 1.29 6.88
N ALA A 22 3.19 1.42 6.18
CA ALA A 22 3.14 1.44 4.73
C ALA A 22 2.18 2.50 4.19
N THR A 23 2.40 2.91 2.96
CA THR A 23 1.51 3.81 2.22
C THR A 23 0.92 3.07 1.04
N VAL A 24 -0.38 3.25 0.81
CA VAL A 24 -1.07 2.72 -0.38
C VAL A 24 -0.59 3.51 -1.61
N MET A 25 0.13 2.85 -2.52
CA MET A 25 0.80 3.53 -3.64
C MET A 25 0.04 3.44 -4.95
N HIS A 26 -0.60 2.29 -5.21
CA HIS A 26 -1.23 2.03 -6.49
C HIS A 26 -2.36 1.02 -6.32
N PHE A 27 -3.34 1.06 -7.23
CA PHE A 27 -4.29 -0.02 -7.41
C PHE A 27 -4.64 -0.22 -8.88
N GLU A 28 -5.05 -1.45 -9.21
CA GLU A 28 -5.53 -1.85 -10.52
C GLU A 28 -6.80 -2.70 -10.38
N GLU A 29 -7.83 -2.47 -11.21
CA GLU A 29 -8.98 -3.37 -11.32
C GLU A 29 -8.64 -4.53 -12.26
N LYS A 30 -8.87 -5.76 -11.80
CA LYS A 30 -8.74 -6.98 -12.60
C LYS A 30 -9.98 -7.84 -12.49
N THR A 31 -10.13 -8.74 -13.45
CA THR A 31 -11.05 -9.87 -13.36
C THR A 31 -10.25 -11.14 -13.04
N ALA A 32 -10.63 -11.86 -12.00
CA ALA A 32 -10.06 -13.16 -11.66
C ALA A 32 -10.48 -14.21 -12.70
N ALA A 33 -9.75 -15.33 -12.77
CA ALA A 33 -10.12 -16.44 -13.65
C ALA A 33 -11.52 -17.03 -13.34
N SER A 34 -12.00 -16.87 -12.10
CA SER A 34 -13.35 -17.24 -11.70
C SER A 34 -14.45 -16.27 -12.18
N GLY A 35 -14.09 -15.16 -12.84
CA GLY A 35 -15.01 -14.13 -13.31
C GLY A 35 -15.27 -13.00 -12.29
N ASN A 36 -14.82 -13.15 -11.05
CA ASN A 36 -15.00 -12.11 -10.03
C ASN A 36 -14.08 -10.91 -10.28
N LYS A 37 -14.63 -9.70 -10.15
CA LYS A 37 -13.83 -8.48 -10.10
C LYS A 37 -12.94 -8.47 -8.85
N ARG A 38 -11.76 -7.89 -8.96
CA ARG A 38 -10.83 -7.68 -7.85
C ARG A 38 -10.10 -6.35 -8.02
N LEU A 39 -9.77 -5.73 -6.91
CA LEU A 39 -8.76 -4.68 -6.88
C LEU A 39 -7.44 -5.30 -6.44
N VAL A 40 -6.38 -4.97 -7.15
CA VAL A 40 -5.02 -5.35 -6.81
C VAL A 40 -4.32 -4.11 -6.29
N VAL A 41 -3.96 -4.12 -5.02
CA VAL A 41 -3.39 -2.97 -4.31
C VAL A 41 -1.93 -3.23 -4.02
N ASP A 42 -1.11 -2.20 -4.26
CA ASP A 42 0.31 -2.20 -3.97
C ASP A 42 0.64 -1.17 -2.89
N TYR A 43 1.56 -1.54 -2.01
CA TYR A 43 2.01 -0.70 -0.90
C TYR A 43 3.51 -0.48 -0.97
N GLU A 44 3.97 0.65 -0.44
CA GLU A 44 5.38 0.89 -0.13
C GLU A 44 5.55 0.93 1.38
N ILE A 45 6.54 0.18 1.89
CA ILE A 45 6.97 0.29 3.29
C ILE A 45 7.61 1.66 3.45
N ARG A 46 7.00 2.48 4.30
CA ARG A 46 7.33 3.90 4.48
C ARG A 46 8.81 4.09 4.77
N SER A 47 9.47 4.87 3.91
CA SER A 47 10.89 5.25 4.05
C SER A 47 11.11 6.32 5.11
N ASP A 48 10.06 7.04 5.51
CA ASP A 48 10.11 8.09 6.53
C ASP A 48 9.97 7.57 7.98
N VAL A 49 9.68 6.28 8.17
CA VAL A 49 9.55 5.64 9.49
C VAL A 49 10.72 4.70 9.71
N GLU A 50 11.44 4.81 10.84
CA GLU A 50 12.54 3.90 11.20
C GLU A 50 12.04 2.46 11.41
N GLN A 51 12.27 1.58 10.43
CA GLN A 51 11.78 0.20 10.39
C GLN A 51 12.57 -0.63 9.35
N PRO A 52 12.54 -1.96 9.39
CA PRO A 52 13.16 -2.79 8.36
C PRO A 52 12.44 -2.66 6.99
N CYS A 53 13.17 -2.91 5.91
CA CYS A 53 12.65 -2.96 4.54
C CYS A 53 12.03 -1.64 4.01
N GLN A 54 12.43 -0.48 4.54
CA GLN A 54 12.05 0.84 4.04
C GLN A 54 12.22 0.97 2.51
N GLY A 55 11.24 1.58 1.85
CA GLY A 55 11.21 1.78 0.40
C GLY A 55 10.93 0.53 -0.43
N GLN A 56 10.86 -0.66 0.20
CA GLN A 56 10.44 -1.87 -0.50
C GLN A 56 8.92 -1.89 -0.70
N LYS A 57 8.47 -2.64 -1.73
CA LYS A 57 7.06 -2.74 -2.09
C LYS A 57 6.47 -4.08 -1.71
N ILE A 58 5.27 -4.05 -1.14
CA ILE A 58 4.42 -5.21 -0.97
C ILE A 58 3.38 -5.17 -2.08
N LEU A 59 3.50 -6.10 -3.01
CA LEU A 59 2.76 -6.09 -4.27
C LEU A 59 1.65 -7.12 -4.29
N TYR A 60 0.65 -6.83 -5.12
CA TYR A 60 -0.38 -7.77 -5.53
C TYR A 60 -1.32 -8.23 -4.41
N ASP A 61 -1.66 -7.34 -3.47
CA ASP A 61 -2.69 -7.64 -2.49
C ASP A 61 -4.08 -7.62 -3.15
N ASN A 62 -4.84 -8.70 -3.02
CA ASN A 62 -6.08 -8.88 -3.77
C ASN A 62 -7.31 -8.63 -2.89
N PHE A 63 -8.14 -7.69 -3.34
CA PHE A 63 -9.45 -7.39 -2.79
C PHE A 63 -10.53 -7.90 -3.73
N THR A 64 -11.04 -9.09 -3.47
CA THR A 64 -12.11 -9.68 -4.28
C THR A 64 -13.45 -9.00 -4.01
N VAL A 65 -14.13 -8.56 -5.06
CA VAL A 65 -15.42 -7.86 -4.98
C VAL A 65 -16.55 -8.88 -4.87
N THR A 66 -16.71 -9.45 -3.68
CA THR A 66 -17.81 -10.36 -3.31
C THR A 66 -18.25 -10.12 -1.87
N GLU A 67 -19.51 -10.42 -1.54
CA GLU A 67 -20.05 -10.25 -0.18
C GLU A 67 -19.21 -10.96 0.88
N ASN A 68 -18.78 -12.20 0.61
CA ASN A 68 -17.94 -13.00 1.52
C ASN A 68 -16.55 -12.40 1.77
N ALA A 69 -16.06 -11.52 0.90
CA ALA A 69 -14.75 -10.88 1.00
C ALA A 69 -14.83 -9.41 1.48
N MET A 70 -16.03 -8.86 1.70
CA MET A 70 -16.22 -7.45 2.11
C MET A 70 -15.57 -7.10 3.44
N TRP A 71 -15.37 -8.08 4.34
CA TRP A 71 -14.67 -7.87 5.60
C TRP A 71 -13.28 -7.23 5.41
N ARG A 72 -12.59 -7.54 4.31
CA ARG A 72 -11.26 -7.01 4.03
C ARG A 72 -11.30 -5.52 3.68
N PHE A 73 -12.30 -5.10 2.90
CA PHE A 73 -12.57 -3.69 2.61
C PHE A 73 -12.87 -2.92 3.89
N HIS A 74 -13.68 -3.48 4.79
CA HIS A 74 -13.98 -2.85 6.08
C HIS A 74 -12.74 -2.73 6.97
N GLN A 75 -11.90 -3.77 7.02
CA GLN A 75 -10.66 -3.74 7.81
C GLN A 75 -9.68 -2.69 7.30
N ALA A 76 -9.46 -2.63 5.97
CA ALA A 76 -8.62 -1.63 5.33
C ALA A 76 -9.18 -0.21 5.53
N SER A 77 -10.50 -0.02 5.39
CA SER A 77 -11.17 1.27 5.62
C SER A 77 -10.99 1.76 7.06
N LYS A 78 -11.12 0.84 8.05
CA LYS A 78 -10.87 1.15 9.45
C LYS A 78 -9.41 1.57 9.69
N ALA A 79 -8.46 0.86 9.09
CA ALA A 79 -7.04 1.17 9.20
C ALA A 79 -6.68 2.52 8.56
N ALA A 80 -7.31 2.85 7.43
CA ALA A 80 -7.16 4.15 6.75
C ALA A 80 -7.91 5.31 7.40
N GLY A 81 -8.63 5.05 8.51
CA GLY A 81 -9.36 6.08 9.24
C GLY A 81 -10.63 6.57 8.56
N PHE A 82 -11.24 5.78 7.67
CA PHE A 82 -12.53 6.15 7.08
C PHE A 82 -13.62 6.20 8.15
N PRO A 83 -14.48 7.24 8.17
CA PRO A 83 -15.60 7.31 9.08
C PRO A 83 -16.53 6.11 8.93
N ASN A 84 -17.04 5.61 10.05
CA ASN A 84 -18.05 4.56 10.01
C ASN A 84 -19.31 5.06 9.28
N GLY A 85 -19.84 4.25 8.36
CA GLY A 85 -21.00 4.61 7.54
C GLY A 85 -20.69 5.46 6.31
N MET A 86 -19.42 5.77 6.04
CA MET A 86 -19.02 6.39 4.77
C MET A 86 -19.44 5.52 3.58
N LYS A 87 -20.03 6.13 2.57
CA LYS A 87 -20.54 5.44 1.38
C LYS A 87 -19.68 5.78 0.18
N PHE A 88 -19.44 4.76 -0.65
CA PHE A 88 -18.82 4.88 -1.96
C PHE A 88 -19.80 4.35 -3.00
N LYS A 89 -19.83 4.97 -4.17
CA LYS A 89 -20.61 4.56 -5.34
C LYS A 89 -20.18 3.18 -5.82
N ASP A 90 -18.89 2.92 -5.84
CA ASP A 90 -18.29 1.67 -6.27
C ASP A 90 -16.92 1.44 -5.62
N HIS A 91 -16.30 0.30 -5.95
CA HIS A 91 -15.02 -0.11 -5.39
C HIS A 91 -13.85 0.73 -5.93
N ILE A 92 -14.02 1.38 -7.09
CA ILE A 92 -13.00 2.26 -7.68
C ILE A 92 -12.96 3.58 -6.93
N GLU A 93 -14.11 4.16 -6.59
CA GLU A 93 -14.17 5.35 -5.74
C GLU A 93 -13.57 5.07 -4.35
N TRP A 94 -13.86 3.90 -3.78
CA TRP A 94 -13.22 3.45 -2.55
C TRP A 94 -11.70 3.37 -2.68
N ALA A 95 -11.20 2.75 -3.76
CA ALA A 95 -9.76 2.58 -3.98
C ALA A 95 -9.04 3.92 -4.15
N ASN A 96 -9.66 4.86 -4.87
CA ASN A 96 -9.14 6.23 -5.01
C ASN A 96 -9.07 6.95 -3.66
N ALA A 97 -10.06 6.79 -2.79
CA ALA A 97 -10.00 7.35 -1.43
C ALA A 97 -8.97 6.66 -0.52
N PHE A 98 -8.65 5.40 -0.82
CA PHE A 98 -7.68 4.58 -0.07
C PHE A 98 -6.24 4.86 -0.50
N LEU A 99 -6.00 5.34 -1.73
CA LEU A 99 -4.69 5.78 -2.18
C LEU A 99 -4.06 6.81 -1.24
N ASN A 100 -2.75 6.74 -1.10
CA ASN A 100 -1.91 7.58 -0.24
C ASN A 100 -2.26 7.53 1.26
N LYS A 101 -3.17 6.64 1.69
CA LYS A 101 -3.44 6.47 3.12
C LYS A 101 -2.30 5.72 3.80
N PRO A 102 -1.81 6.22 4.94
CA PRO A 102 -0.90 5.46 5.77
C PRO A 102 -1.67 4.35 6.49
N VAL A 103 -1.15 3.14 6.45
CA VAL A 103 -1.69 1.96 7.11
C VAL A 103 -0.56 1.13 7.70
N ARG A 104 -0.84 0.41 8.79
CA ARG A 104 0.09 -0.60 9.29
C ARG A 104 -0.33 -1.99 8.83
N LEU A 105 0.51 -2.62 8.04
CA LEU A 105 0.26 -3.93 7.45
C LEU A 105 0.81 -5.02 8.35
N VAL A 106 0.00 -6.03 8.66
CA VAL A 106 0.47 -7.30 9.22
C VAL A 106 0.81 -8.21 8.05
N VAL A 107 2.10 -8.47 7.86
CA VAL A 107 2.64 -9.24 6.75
C VAL A 107 2.98 -10.65 7.22
N GLY A 108 2.55 -11.64 6.45
CA GLY A 108 2.96 -13.03 6.59
C GLY A 108 3.68 -13.50 5.34
N GLU A 109 3.88 -14.81 5.24
CA GLU A 109 4.43 -15.47 4.07
C GLU A 109 3.35 -16.29 3.34
N ARG A 110 3.40 -16.26 2.02
CA ARG A 110 2.75 -17.26 1.16
C ARG A 110 3.78 -18.01 0.34
N GLU A 111 3.59 -19.30 0.20
CA GLU A 111 4.37 -20.10 -0.74
C GLU A 111 3.61 -20.26 -2.05
N HIS A 112 4.30 -20.03 -3.17
CA HIS A 112 3.78 -20.27 -4.50
C HIS A 112 4.90 -20.76 -5.42
N ASN A 113 4.72 -21.95 -6.01
CA ASN A 113 5.73 -22.62 -6.83
C ASN A 113 7.11 -22.74 -6.15
N GLY A 114 7.12 -23.10 -4.86
CA GLY A 114 8.35 -23.26 -4.06
C GLY A 114 9.06 -21.95 -3.71
N LYS A 115 8.48 -20.79 -4.05
CA LYS A 115 8.98 -19.46 -3.68
C LYS A 115 8.09 -18.84 -2.62
N LYS A 116 8.73 -18.19 -1.64
CA LYS A 116 8.05 -17.42 -0.60
C LYS A 116 7.86 -15.98 -1.04
N TYR A 117 6.68 -15.43 -0.78
CA TYR A 117 6.33 -14.05 -1.05
C TYR A 117 5.68 -13.42 0.18
N PRO A 118 5.89 -12.11 0.42
CA PRO A 118 5.13 -11.40 1.42
C PRO A 118 3.63 -11.40 1.06
N GLU A 119 2.79 -11.53 2.08
CA GLU A 119 1.34 -11.47 1.95
C GLU A 119 0.75 -10.62 3.07
N VAL A 120 -0.10 -9.64 2.71
CA VAL A 120 -0.83 -8.85 3.69
C VAL A 120 -1.92 -9.70 4.34
N LYS A 121 -1.79 -10.00 5.63
CA LYS A 121 -2.75 -10.78 6.41
C LYS A 121 -3.80 -9.91 7.07
N ALA A 122 -3.43 -8.73 7.56
CA ALA A 122 -4.36 -7.82 8.20
C ALA A 122 -3.92 -6.36 8.09
N PHE A 123 -4.88 -5.45 8.32
CA PHE A 123 -4.65 -4.01 8.40
C PHE A 123 -4.88 -3.51 9.83
N LYS A 124 -3.99 -2.63 10.28
CA LYS A 124 -4.11 -1.87 11.53
C LYS A 124 -4.00 -0.38 11.22
N PRO A 125 -4.59 0.50 12.05
CA PRO A 125 -4.28 1.92 12.00
C PRO A 125 -2.77 2.15 12.10
N SER A 126 -2.27 3.07 11.28
CA SER A 126 -0.89 3.55 11.36
C SER A 126 -0.67 4.21 12.73
N GLU A 127 0.46 3.93 13.37
CA GLU A 127 0.88 4.59 14.61
C GLU A 127 1.84 5.75 14.35
N ALA A 128 2.48 5.75 13.18
CA ALA A 128 3.30 6.87 12.73
C ALA A 128 2.43 8.04 12.26
N SER A 129 2.86 9.27 12.55
CA SER A 129 2.27 10.48 11.97
C SER A 129 2.16 10.35 10.45
N ALA A 130 1.16 10.98 9.84
CA ALA A 130 1.11 11.03 8.37
C ALA A 130 2.45 11.58 7.83
N PRO A 131 2.96 11.07 6.70
CA PRO A 131 4.18 11.60 6.11
C PRO A 131 4.07 13.11 6.00
N ASN A 132 5.11 13.84 6.42
CA ASN A 132 5.11 15.30 6.31
C ASN A 132 4.92 15.66 4.83
N ALA A 133 3.71 16.09 4.48
CA ALA A 133 3.53 16.95 3.33
C ALA A 133 4.10 18.30 3.78
N ASP A 134 5.41 18.47 3.66
CA ASP A 134 5.99 19.81 3.77
C ASP A 134 5.17 20.69 2.81
N PRO A 135 4.57 21.78 3.29
CA PRO A 135 3.81 22.66 2.42
C PRO A 135 4.76 23.11 1.30
N VAL A 136 4.45 22.73 0.06
CA VAL A 136 5.12 23.29 -1.10
C VAL A 136 4.80 24.79 -1.07
N ASN A 137 5.74 25.58 -0.59
CA ASN A 137 5.65 27.02 -0.57
C ASN A 137 5.91 27.52 -2.00
N ILE A 138 4.89 27.40 -2.86
CA ILE A 138 4.90 28.02 -4.18
C ILE A 138 4.84 29.53 -3.91
N SER A 139 5.99 30.19 -4.03
CA SER A 139 6.03 31.65 -4.00
C SER A 139 5.45 32.18 -5.32
N ASP A 140 4.67 33.25 -5.28
CA ASP A 140 4.04 33.85 -6.46
C ASP A 140 5.05 34.25 -7.57
N ASP A 141 6.35 34.32 -7.24
CA ASP A 141 7.45 34.58 -8.18
C ASP A 141 7.79 33.39 -9.12
N ASP A 142 7.30 32.17 -8.85
CA ASP A 142 7.59 30.97 -9.66
C ASP A 142 6.50 30.68 -10.72
N ILE A 143 5.54 31.58 -10.92
CA ILE A 143 4.50 31.45 -11.96
C ILE A 143 4.90 32.29 -13.19
N PRO A 144 5.35 31.67 -14.29
CA PRO A 144 5.59 32.41 -15.53
C PRO A 144 4.24 32.86 -16.13
N PHE A 145 4.08 34.17 -16.30
CA PHE A 145 2.96 34.81 -17.01
C PHE A 145 2.98 34.52 -18.51
#